data_AF-A0A535CRV7-F1
#
_entry.id   AF-A0A535CRV7-F1
#
_cell.length_a   1.000
_cell.length_b   1.000
_cell.length_c   1.000
_cell.angle_alpha   90.00
_cell.angle_beta   90.00
_cell.angle_gamma   90.00
#
_symmetry.space_group_name_H-M   'P 1'
#
loop_
_entity.id
_entity.type
_entity.pdbx_description
1 polymer ?
#
loop_
_entity_poly.entity_id
_entity_poly.type
_entity_poly.pdbx_seq_one_letter_code
_entity_poly.pdbx_strand_id
1 'polypeptide(L)' 'MAETWVVNASPLIVLAKAGRLGLTGDLCSAILLPDAVAHELLAGPADDPARLAVLAGWGSWRGGWGP' A
#
# COMPACT_ATOMS: atom_id res chain seq x y z
N MET A 1 19.32 -7.76 8.33
CA MET A 1 19.17 -6.71 7.31
C MET A 1 17.69 -6.58 7.07
N ALA A 2 17.08 -5.41 7.30
CA ALA A 2 15.66 -5.23 7.03
C ALA A 2 15.52 -4.70 5.60
N GLU A 3 14.88 -5.49 4.74
CA GLU A 3 14.85 -5.30 3.29
C GLU A 3 13.84 -4.21 2.89
N THR A 4 14.04 -3.63 1.71
CA THR A 4 13.04 -2.78 1.07
C THR A 4 12.11 -3.67 0.24
N TRP A 5 10.82 -3.61 0.49
CA TRP A 5 9.84 -4.40 -0.23
C TRP A 5 9.25 -3.61 -1.39
N VAL A 6 9.33 -4.18 -2.59
CA VAL A 6 8.50 -3.77 -3.72
C VAL A 6 7.26 -4.65 -3.71
N VAL A 7 6.10 -4.03 -3.54
CA VAL A 7 4.85 -4.75 -3.23
C VAL A 7 3.92 -4.79 -4.44
N ASN A 8 3.10 -5.84 -4.52
CA ASN A 8 2.02 -5.98 -5.50
C ASN A 8 0.67 -5.58 -4.85
N ALA A 9 -0.34 -5.26 -5.65
CA ALA A 9 -1.65 -4.85 -5.16
C ALA A 9 -2.37 -5.98 -4.44
N SER A 10 -2.44 -7.17 -5.04
CA SER A 10 -3.28 -8.25 -4.52
C SER A 10 -2.92 -8.70 -3.10
N PRO A 11 -1.63 -8.86 -2.69
CA PRO A 11 -1.29 -9.19 -1.32
C PRO A 11 -1.61 -8.04 -0.35
N LEU A 12 -1.48 -6.78 -0.78
CA LEU A 12 -1.84 -5.62 0.03
C LEU A 12 -3.33 -5.51 0.28
N ILE A 13 -4.15 -5.75 -0.74
CA ILE A 13 -5.61 -5.78 -0.62
C ILE A 13 -6.02 -6.82 0.42
N VAL A 14 -5.43 -8.02 0.37
CA VAL A 14 -5.71 -9.09 1.34
C VAL A 14 -5.28 -8.69 2.74
N LEU A 15 -4.06 -8.17 2.93
CA LEU A 15 -3.57 -7.74 4.24
C LEU A 15 -4.39 -6.58 4.81
N ALA A 16 -4.80 -5.63 3.98
CA ALA A 16 -5.62 -4.50 4.40
C ALA A 16 -6.99 -4.95 4.89
N LYS A 17 -7.66 -5.80 4.11
CA LYS A 17 -8.96 -6.39 4.47
C LYS A 17 -8.88 -7.26 5.72
N ALA A 18 -7.76 -7.92 5.95
CA ALA A 18 -7.51 -8.68 7.16
C ALA A 18 -7.11 -7.81 8.38
N GLY A 19 -6.95 -6.50 8.22
CA GLY A 19 -6.45 -5.60 9.28
C GLY A 19 -4.99 -5.84 9.66
N ARG A 20 -4.20 -6.41 8.74
CA ARG A 20 -2.81 -6.86 8.95
C ARG A 20 -1.75 -6.07 8.19
N LEU A 21 -2.12 -4.95 7.56
CA LEU A 21 -1.16 -4.02 6.92
C LEU A 21 0.00 -3.62 7.85
N GLY A 22 -0.25 -3.49 9.15
CA GLY A 22 0.76 -3.14 10.16
C GLY A 22 1.94 -4.11 10.24
N LEU A 23 1.76 -5.39 9.86
CA LEU A 23 2.84 -6.38 9.84
C LEU A 23 4.00 -5.95 8.94
N THR A 24 3.72 -5.16 7.91
CA THR A 24 4.77 -4.66 7.02
C THR A 24 5.79 -3.77 7.72
N GLY A 25 5.39 -3.01 8.74
CA GLY A 25 6.29 -2.17 9.52
C GLY A 25 7.27 -2.98 10.39
N ASP A 26 6.90 -4.19 10.78
CA ASP A 26 7.76 -5.09 11.55
C ASP A 26 8.68 -5.95 10.67
N LEU A 27 8.27 -6.20 9.42
CA LEU A 27 8.91 -7.15 8.52
C LEU A 27 9.86 -6.52 7.49
N CYS A 28 9.76 -5.22 7.23
CA CYS A 28 10.59 -4.53 6.25
C CYS A 28 10.97 -3.11 6.69
N SER A 29 12.09 -2.58 6.21
CA SER A 29 12.52 -1.21 6.54
C SER A 29 11.74 -0.15 5.76
N ALA A 30 11.29 -0.51 4.55
CA ALA A 30 10.69 0.41 3.62
C ALA A 30 9.78 -0.33 2.64
N ILE A 31 8.68 0.31 2.29
CA ILE A 31 7.80 -0.12 1.21
C ILE A 31 7.89 0.86 0.05
N LEU A 32 8.21 0.31 -1.11
CA LEU A 32 8.09 0.97 -2.39
C LEU A 32 6.80 0.52 -3.05
N LEU A 33 5.91 1.48 -3.30
CA LEU A 33 4.63 1.26 -3.97
C LEU A 33 4.78 1.71 -5.44
N PRO A 34 4.85 0.78 -6.42
CA PRO A 34 4.92 1.14 -7.83
C PRO A 34 3.66 1.90 -8.29
N ASP A 35 3.80 2.78 -9.28
CA ASP A 35 2.68 3.60 -9.78
C ASP A 35 1.48 2.77 -10.23
N ALA A 36 1.72 1.67 -10.94
CA ALA A 36 0.65 0.76 -11.38
C ALA A 36 -0.12 0.15 -10.20
N VAL A 37 0.59 -0.17 -9.11
CA VAL A 37 0.00 -0.73 -7.90
C VAL A 37 -0.79 0.34 -7.16
N ALA A 38 -0.26 1.56 -7.04
CA ALA A 38 -1.00 2.68 -6.47
C ALA A 38 -2.31 2.94 -7.22
N HIS A 39 -2.28 2.96 -8.56
CA HIS A 39 -3.50 3.11 -9.38
C HIS A 39 -4.51 1.99 -9.18
N GLU A 40 -4.06 0.72 -9.09
CA GLU A 40 -4.96 -0.41 -8.83
C GLU A 40 -5.65 -0.29 -7.46
N LEU A 41 -4.89 0.08 -6.41
CA LEU A 41 -5.44 0.28 -5.07
C LEU A 41 -6.42 1.46 -5.04
N LEU A 42 -6.09 2.57 -5.72
CA LEU A 42 -6.95 3.76 -5.79
C LEU A 42 -8.23 3.55 -6.61
N ALA A 43 -8.20 2.64 -7.59
CA ALA A 43 -9.37 2.24 -8.37
C ALA A 43 -10.36 1.34 -7.59
N GLY A 44 -9.97 0.85 -6.42
CA GLY A 44 -10.83 0.06 -5.54
C GLY A 44 -12.03 0.86 -4.98
N PRO A 45 -13.03 0.17 -4.40
CA PRO A 45 -14.18 0.80 -3.74
C PRO A 45 -13.77 1.88 -2.72
N ALA A 46 -14.61 2.90 -2.52
CA ALA A 46 -14.30 4.02 -1.63
C ALA A 46 -14.06 3.60 -0.16
N ASP A 47 -14.63 2.47 0.24
CA ASP A 47 -14.51 1.84 1.56
C ASP A 47 -13.48 0.71 1.59
N ASP A 48 -12.73 0.46 0.51
CA ASP A 48 -11.68 -0.57 0.51
C ASP A 48 -10.54 -0.17 1.47
N PRO A 49 -10.19 -1.02 2.45
CA PRO A 49 -9.15 -0.70 3.42
C PRO A 49 -7.78 -0.41 2.80
N ALA A 50 -7.43 -1.03 1.67
CA ALA A 50 -6.16 -0.78 1.00
C ALA A 50 -6.13 0.60 0.34
N ARG A 51 -7.26 1.01 -0.27
CA ARG A 51 -7.42 2.36 -0.80
C ARG A 51 -7.29 3.41 0.30
N LEU A 52 -8.01 3.21 1.41
CA LEU A 52 -7.98 4.14 2.54
C LEU A 52 -6.57 4.25 3.14
N ALA A 53 -5.83 3.14 3.24
CA ALA A 53 -4.45 3.15 3.70
C ALA A 53 -3.54 3.99 2.80
N VAL A 54 -3.61 3.80 1.48
CA VAL A 54 -2.81 4.59 0.52
C VAL A 54 -3.16 6.08 0.60
N LEU A 55 -4.45 6.43 0.68
CA LEU A 55 -4.90 7.82 0.85
C LEU A 55 -4.44 8.43 2.19
N ALA A 56 -4.29 7.61 3.23
CA ALA A 56 -3.76 8.03 4.53
C ALA A 56 -2.21 8.11 4.56
N GLY A 57 -1.53 7.86 3.44
CA GLY A 57 -0.07 7.96 3.31
C GLY A 57 0.68 6.67 3.61
N TRP A 58 0.02 5.51 3.59
CA TRP A 58 0.71 4.23 3.71
C TRP A 58 1.53 3.92 2.45
N GLY A 59 2.81 3.56 2.65
CA GLY A 59 3.76 3.28 1.57
C GLY A 59 4.34 4.53 0.91
N SER A 60 5.55 4.43 0.36
CA SER A 60 6.15 5.53 -0.40
C SER A 60 5.86 5.35 -1.89
N TRP A 61 5.04 6.25 -2.44
CA TRP A 61 4.75 6.36 -3.87
C TRP A 61 5.13 7.77 -4.37
N ARG A 62 5.81 7.86 -5.52
CA ARG A 62 6.29 9.13 -6.08
C ARG A 62 5.31 9.81 -7.03
N GLY A 63 4.24 9.14 -7.43
CA GLY A 63 3.34 9.61 -8.50
C GLY A 63 2.15 10.45 -8.04
N GLY A 64 2.14 10.97 -6.81
CA GLY A 64 1.02 11.71 -6.26
C GLY A 64 0.44 12.75 -7.22
N TRP A 65 -0.79 12.52 -7.68
CA TRP A 65 -1.71 13.59 -8.02
C TRP A 65 -2.30 14.06 -6.69
N GLY A 66 -1.71 15.11 -6.11
CA GLY A 66 -2.41 15.92 -5.12
C GLY A 66 -3.38 16.88 -5.82
N PRO A 67 -4.35 17.48 -5.12
CA PRO A 67 -4.84 18.79 -5.53
C PRO A 67 -3.71 19.83 -5.55
#